data_AF-A0A4V6J152-F1
#
_entry.id   AF-A0A4V6J152-F1
#
_cell.length_a   1.000
_cell.length_b   1.000
_cell.length_c   1.000
_cell.angle_alpha   90.00
_cell.angle_beta   90.00
_cell.angle_gamma   90.00
#
_symmetry.space_group_name_H-M   'P 1'
#
loop_
_entity.id
_entity.type
_entity.pdbx_description
1 polymer ?
#
loop_
_entity_poly.entity_id
_entity_poly.type
_entity_poly.pdbx_seq_one_letter_code
_entity_poly.pdbx_strand_id
1 'polypeptide(L)'
;MKRNVLANSVRLAILCTPVIITGLITSVQAAGPCNSADAMTYVCSGSEANGIDLTGSSLNVSTTPGFGVDTTDVHALELTNSGGDLIFKDENQSKIVGGEIGITAINDNSATNMMVSTSGHVNGGSYAVSAQNNGSGATVITTTGTINSGNVGLNVVNGSNTTGLTITTNNEFGVGKDAINAANNGSGATVITKQALLTAETWD
;
A
#
# COMPACT_ATOMS: atom_id res chain seq x y z
N MET A 1 -8.21 10.21 54.26
CA MET A 1 -8.52 10.98 53.04
C MET A 1 -8.58 10.02 51.86
N LYS A 2 -9.77 9.69 51.35
CA LYS A 2 -9.94 8.83 50.16
C LYS A 2 -9.96 9.73 48.92
N ARG A 3 -8.98 9.54 48.01
CA ARG A 3 -8.93 10.20 46.70
C ARG A 3 -9.83 9.45 45.72
N ASN A 4 -10.96 10.04 45.36
CA ASN A 4 -11.77 9.60 44.23
C ASN A 4 -11.01 9.95 42.94
N VAL A 5 -10.51 8.94 42.23
CA VAL A 5 -10.01 9.08 40.86
C VAL A 5 -11.21 8.90 39.94
N LEU A 6 -11.68 9.99 39.34
CA LEU A 6 -12.69 9.94 38.27
C LEU A 6 -12.03 9.36 37.03
N ALA A 7 -12.50 8.19 36.59
CA ALA A 7 -12.07 7.54 35.35
C ALA A 7 -12.55 8.37 34.15
N ASN A 8 -11.61 9.03 33.48
CA ASN A 8 -11.87 9.77 32.25
C ASN A 8 -11.93 8.76 31.09
N SER A 9 -13.13 8.42 30.63
CA SER A 9 -13.32 7.50 29.50
C SER A 9 -13.84 8.27 28.29
N VAL A 10 -13.04 8.31 27.23
CA VAL A 10 -13.42 8.87 25.92
C VAL A 10 -13.97 7.74 25.08
N ARG A 11 -15.21 7.86 24.59
CA ARG A 11 -15.81 6.95 23.61
C ARG A 11 -15.76 7.59 22.23
N LEU A 12 -15.04 6.95 21.31
CA LEU A 12 -14.98 7.33 19.90
C LEU A 12 -16.13 6.62 19.16
N ALA A 13 -17.10 7.38 18.66
CA ALA A 13 -18.17 6.86 17.81
C ALA A 13 -17.80 7.11 16.34
N ILE A 14 -17.50 6.04 15.59
CA ILE A 14 -17.29 6.11 14.15
C ILE A 14 -18.67 6.10 13.48
N LEU A 15 -19.10 7.25 12.95
CA LEU A 15 -20.29 7.34 12.11
C LEU A 15 -19.92 6.89 10.69
N CYS A 16 -20.27 5.65 10.35
CA CYS A 16 -20.17 5.15 8.98
C CYS A 16 -21.49 5.46 8.26
N THR A 17 -21.58 6.62 7.61
CA THR A 17 -22.71 6.91 6.70
C THR A 17 -22.34 6.41 5.31
N PRO A 18 -23.09 5.47 4.71
CA PRO A 18 -22.81 5.04 3.35
C PRO A 18 -23.08 6.20 2.39
N VAL A 19 -22.11 6.52 1.54
CA VAL A 19 -22.31 7.40 0.39
C VAL A 19 -22.99 6.56 -0.69
N ILE A 20 -24.25 6.87 -1.00
CA ILE A 20 -24.94 6.31 -2.15
C ILE A 20 -24.73 7.28 -3.32
N ILE A 21 -23.87 6.91 -4.27
CA ILE A 21 -23.75 7.63 -5.54
C ILE A 21 -24.76 7.03 -6.51
N THR A 22 -25.79 7.79 -6.89
CA THR A 22 -26.75 7.41 -7.92
C THR A 22 -26.52 8.17 -9.23
N GLY A 23 -26.26 7.42 -10.31
CA GLY A 23 -26.40 7.82 -11.72
C GLY A 23 -25.09 8.13 -12.45
N LEU A 24 -24.91 7.89 -13.75
CA LEU A 24 -25.71 7.27 -14.82
C LEU A 24 -24.70 6.93 -15.96
N ILE A 25 -24.77 5.74 -16.54
CA ILE A 25 -23.82 5.20 -17.56
C ILE A 25 -23.94 5.88 -18.93
N THR A 26 -22.82 6.28 -19.56
CA THR A 26 -22.66 6.30 -21.03
C THR A 26 -21.20 6.14 -21.47
N SER A 27 -20.77 4.89 -21.69
CA SER A 27 -20.01 4.42 -22.86
C SER A 27 -19.43 3.03 -22.53
N VAL A 28 -19.71 2.06 -23.39
CA VAL A 28 -19.13 0.71 -23.35
C VAL A 28 -17.70 0.81 -23.89
N GLN A 29 -16.80 1.33 -23.06
CA GLN A 29 -15.42 0.91 -23.04
C GLN A 29 -15.36 -0.05 -21.85
N ALA A 30 -14.71 -1.21 -21.98
CA ALA A 30 -14.39 -2.00 -20.80
C ALA A 30 -13.55 -1.09 -19.91
N ALA A 31 -14.20 -0.48 -18.92
CA ALA A 31 -13.57 0.40 -17.96
C ALA A 31 -12.47 -0.44 -17.35
N GLY A 32 -11.21 -0.06 -17.59
CA GLY A 32 -10.08 -0.76 -17.01
C GLY A 32 -10.27 -0.84 -15.49
N PRO A 33 -9.65 -1.81 -14.83
CA PRO A 33 -9.85 -2.03 -13.39
C PRO A 33 -9.67 -0.77 -12.56
N CYS A 34 -8.79 0.13 -12.99
CA CYS A 34 -8.54 1.43 -12.38
C CYS A 34 -9.04 2.56 -13.30
N ASN A 35 -10.11 3.23 -12.89
CA ASN A 35 -10.68 4.35 -13.62
C ASN A 35 -10.18 5.68 -13.08
N SER A 36 -9.81 6.61 -13.96
CA SER A 36 -9.41 7.96 -13.57
C SER A 36 -10.60 8.72 -12.99
N ALA A 37 -10.53 9.11 -11.72
CA ALA A 37 -11.48 10.01 -11.08
C ALA A 37 -11.23 11.48 -11.46
N ASP A 38 -9.97 11.82 -11.77
CA ASP A 38 -9.51 13.09 -12.33
C ASP A 38 -8.12 12.88 -13.00
N ALA A 39 -7.41 13.97 -13.33
CA ALA A 39 -6.15 13.91 -14.10
C ALA A 39 -5.02 13.07 -13.45
N MET A 40 -5.09 12.80 -12.14
CA MET A 40 -4.00 12.14 -11.39
C MET A 40 -4.51 11.10 -10.37
N THR A 41 -5.84 11.02 -10.17
CA THR A 41 -6.47 10.11 -9.21
C THR A 41 -7.11 8.92 -9.92
N TYR A 42 -6.85 7.72 -9.43
CA TYR A 42 -7.38 6.47 -9.94
C TYR A 42 -8.12 5.71 -8.84
N VAL A 43 -9.27 5.13 -9.19
CA VAL A 43 -10.05 4.26 -8.32
C VAL A 43 -10.13 2.88 -8.96
N CYS A 44 -9.48 1.92 -8.30
CA CYS A 44 -9.38 0.53 -8.72
C CYS A 44 -10.51 -0.32 -8.11
N SER A 45 -11.20 -1.10 -8.93
CA SER A 45 -12.35 -1.90 -8.54
C SER A 45 -12.44 -3.19 -9.35
N GLY A 46 -13.21 -4.16 -8.87
CA GLY A 46 -13.41 -5.44 -9.55
C GLY A 46 -12.25 -6.43 -9.37
N SER A 47 -12.41 -7.61 -9.96
CA SER A 47 -11.41 -8.69 -9.87
C SER A 47 -10.76 -8.88 -11.22
N GLU A 48 -9.44 -8.86 -11.24
CA GLU A 48 -8.64 -8.92 -12.45
C GLU A 48 -7.76 -10.17 -12.49
N ALA A 49 -7.59 -10.70 -13.69
CA ALA A 49 -6.70 -11.84 -13.97
C ALA A 49 -5.42 -11.43 -14.71
N ASN A 50 -5.31 -10.15 -15.09
CA ASN A 50 -4.12 -9.58 -15.74
C ASN A 50 -3.50 -8.52 -14.81
N GLY A 51 -2.20 -8.31 -14.96
CA GLY A 51 -1.49 -7.21 -14.29
C GLY A 51 -2.04 -5.85 -14.70
N ILE A 52 -1.91 -4.89 -13.79
CA ILE A 52 -2.35 -3.52 -13.99
C ILE A 52 -1.13 -2.60 -13.97
N ASP A 53 -0.94 -1.85 -15.05
CA ASP A 53 0.14 -0.87 -15.18
C ASP A 53 -0.45 0.54 -15.20
N LEU A 54 -0.05 1.37 -14.23
CA LEU A 54 -0.43 2.79 -14.16
C LEU A 54 0.80 3.67 -14.23
N THR A 55 0.80 4.59 -15.20
CA THR A 55 1.87 5.57 -15.40
C THR A 55 1.33 6.98 -15.25
N GLY A 56 2.03 7.88 -14.56
CA GLY A 56 1.59 9.27 -14.38
C GLY A 56 2.71 10.25 -14.06
N SER A 57 2.40 11.55 -14.12
CA SER A 57 3.26 12.64 -13.60
C SER A 57 2.92 13.05 -12.17
N SER A 58 1.95 12.34 -11.59
CA SER A 58 1.61 12.14 -10.18
C SER A 58 0.58 11.02 -10.18
N LEU A 59 0.62 10.14 -9.18
CA LEU A 59 -0.31 9.03 -9.05
C LEU A 59 -0.98 9.07 -7.67
N ASN A 60 -2.30 9.11 -7.65
CA ASN A 60 -3.10 8.94 -6.43
C ASN A 60 -4.10 7.80 -6.65
N VAL A 61 -3.73 6.59 -6.24
CA VAL A 61 -4.43 5.36 -6.53
C VAL A 61 -5.10 4.85 -5.27
N SER A 62 -6.40 4.58 -5.34
CA SER A 62 -7.17 3.96 -4.26
C SER A 62 -7.95 2.75 -4.74
N THR A 63 -8.34 1.86 -3.83
CA THR A 63 -9.14 0.67 -4.15
C THR A 63 -10.58 0.81 -3.64
N THR A 64 -11.50 0.01 -4.18
CA THR A 64 -12.85 -0.19 -3.63
C THR A 64 -13.00 -1.59 -3.04
N PRO A 65 -14.02 -1.84 -2.19
CA PRO A 65 -14.36 -3.19 -1.76
C PRO A 65 -14.51 -4.15 -2.96
N GLY A 66 -13.95 -5.35 -2.82
CA GLY A 66 -13.96 -6.36 -3.87
C GLY A 66 -12.89 -6.19 -4.94
N PHE A 67 -12.02 -5.18 -4.83
CA PHE A 67 -10.84 -5.09 -5.69
C PHE A 67 -9.88 -6.27 -5.46
N GLY A 68 -9.32 -6.80 -6.54
CA GLY A 68 -8.25 -7.79 -6.48
C GLY A 68 -7.61 -8.03 -7.84
N VAL A 69 -6.35 -8.44 -7.82
CA VAL A 69 -5.59 -8.88 -8.99
C VAL A 69 -4.98 -10.22 -8.65
N ASP A 70 -5.27 -11.24 -9.45
CA ASP A 70 -4.71 -12.58 -9.32
C ASP A 70 -4.18 -13.02 -10.68
N THR A 71 -2.91 -12.72 -10.94
CA THR A 71 -2.27 -12.89 -12.24
C THR A 71 -0.98 -13.70 -12.14
N THR A 72 -0.59 -14.30 -13.26
CA THR A 72 0.74 -14.87 -13.46
C THR A 72 1.72 -13.90 -14.12
N ASP A 73 1.27 -12.69 -14.48
CA ASP A 73 2.14 -11.65 -15.00
C ASP A 73 3.21 -11.28 -13.96
N VAL A 74 4.34 -10.74 -14.44
CA VAL A 74 5.49 -10.41 -13.58
C VAL A 74 5.04 -9.52 -12.40
N HIS A 75 4.22 -8.52 -12.68
CA HIS A 75 3.66 -7.60 -11.68
C HIS A 75 2.13 -7.75 -11.65
N ALA A 76 1.52 -7.79 -10.46
CA ALA A 76 0.06 -7.65 -10.37
C ALA A 76 -0.36 -6.18 -10.44
N LEU A 77 0.37 -5.30 -9.77
CA LEU A 77 0.19 -3.85 -9.87
C LEU A 77 1.55 -3.17 -10.05
N GLU A 78 1.76 -2.50 -11.17
CA GLU A 78 2.93 -1.66 -11.43
C GLU A 78 2.53 -0.18 -11.50
N LEU A 79 3.11 0.63 -10.61
CA LEU A 79 2.86 2.06 -10.48
C LEU A 79 4.14 2.82 -10.81
N THR A 80 4.18 3.49 -11.96
CA THR A 80 5.34 4.26 -12.40
C THR A 80 5.02 5.75 -12.43
N ASN A 81 5.69 6.49 -11.55
CA ASN A 81 5.45 7.91 -11.35
C ASN A 81 6.66 8.75 -11.77
N SER A 82 6.44 9.61 -12.75
CA SER A 82 7.46 10.47 -13.37
C SER A 82 7.59 11.86 -12.73
N GLY A 83 6.68 12.24 -11.83
CA GLY A 83 6.66 13.56 -11.18
C GLY A 83 5.74 13.59 -9.97
N GLY A 84 5.77 14.65 -9.16
CA GLY A 84 4.87 14.77 -7.99
C GLY A 84 4.89 13.54 -7.07
N ASP A 85 3.79 13.29 -6.37
CA ASP A 85 3.70 12.18 -5.42
C ASP A 85 3.12 10.90 -6.07
N LEU A 86 3.60 9.74 -5.61
CA LEU A 86 2.97 8.44 -5.80
C LEU A 86 2.32 8.04 -4.48
N ILE A 87 1.01 7.87 -4.50
CA ILE A 87 0.19 7.41 -3.38
C ILE A 87 -0.61 6.21 -3.87
N PHE A 88 -0.39 5.06 -3.26
CA PHE A 88 -1.27 3.90 -3.37
C PHE A 88 -1.90 3.62 -2.00
N LYS A 89 -3.23 3.57 -1.97
CA LYS A 89 -4.02 3.37 -0.77
C LYS A 89 -5.06 2.27 -0.97
N ASP A 90 -4.76 1.10 -0.43
CA ASP A 90 -5.69 -0.02 -0.33
C ASP A 90 -6.13 -0.23 1.13
N GLU A 91 -7.38 0.12 1.43
CA GLU A 91 -8.00 -0.14 2.73
C GLU A 91 -8.99 -1.31 2.68
N ASN A 92 -9.11 -1.96 1.52
CA ASN A 92 -10.20 -2.88 1.21
C ASN A 92 -9.78 -4.35 1.24
N GLN A 93 -8.66 -4.66 1.89
CA GLN A 93 -8.14 -6.03 2.04
C GLN A 93 -8.01 -6.75 0.69
N SER A 94 -7.54 -6.03 -0.34
CA SER A 94 -7.50 -6.53 -1.70
C SER A 94 -6.60 -7.76 -1.80
N LYS A 95 -6.98 -8.74 -2.64
CA LYS A 95 -6.10 -9.86 -2.99
C LYS A 95 -5.21 -9.39 -4.14
N ILE A 96 -3.91 -9.25 -3.93
CA ILE A 96 -2.95 -8.78 -4.95
C ILE A 96 -1.86 -9.83 -5.10
N VAL A 97 -1.93 -10.63 -6.16
CA VAL A 97 -1.04 -11.77 -6.42
C VAL A 97 -0.45 -11.61 -7.81
N GLY A 98 0.86 -11.41 -7.85
CA GLY A 98 1.64 -11.40 -9.10
C GLY A 98 2.53 -12.63 -9.22
N GLY A 99 2.95 -12.95 -10.44
CA GLY A 99 3.87 -14.04 -10.74
C GLY A 99 5.21 -13.87 -10.03
N GLU A 100 5.82 -12.68 -10.13
CA GLU A 100 7.10 -12.37 -9.46
C GLU A 100 6.95 -11.29 -8.39
N ILE A 101 6.14 -10.26 -8.64
CA ILE A 101 5.94 -9.13 -7.74
C ILE A 101 4.45 -8.83 -7.56
N GLY A 102 3.98 -8.74 -6.32
CA GLY A 102 2.62 -8.31 -6.04
C GLY A 102 2.41 -6.84 -6.40
N ILE A 103 3.12 -5.94 -5.71
CA ILE A 103 3.05 -4.50 -5.94
C ILE A 103 4.44 -3.96 -6.30
N THR A 104 4.52 -3.22 -7.39
CA THR A 104 5.71 -2.47 -7.82
C THR A 104 5.37 -0.98 -7.79
N ALA A 105 6.16 -0.19 -7.07
CA ALA A 105 6.02 1.26 -7.03
C ALA A 105 7.37 1.91 -7.38
N ILE A 106 7.35 2.81 -8.36
CA ILE A 106 8.55 3.46 -8.90
C ILE A 106 8.30 4.97 -8.95
N ASN A 107 9.17 5.72 -8.27
CA ASN A 107 9.29 7.16 -8.43
C ASN A 107 10.59 7.46 -9.19
N ASP A 108 10.47 8.16 -10.31
CA ASP A 108 11.62 8.68 -11.05
C ASP A 108 12.24 9.91 -10.36
N ASN A 109 13.37 10.38 -10.88
CA ASN A 109 14.16 11.47 -10.30
C ASN A 109 13.38 12.80 -10.16
N SER A 110 12.34 13.01 -10.96
CA SER A 110 11.49 14.21 -10.92
C SER A 110 10.29 14.08 -9.97
N ALA A 111 10.05 12.89 -9.41
CA ALA A 111 9.03 12.67 -8.40
C ALA A 111 9.47 13.15 -7.00
N THR A 112 8.51 13.18 -6.08
CA THR A 112 8.68 13.63 -4.70
C THR A 112 8.48 12.46 -3.75
N ASN A 113 7.30 12.35 -3.13
CA ASN A 113 7.05 11.37 -2.08
C ASN A 113 6.51 10.07 -2.67
N MET A 114 6.77 8.98 -1.96
CA MET A 114 6.16 7.67 -2.23
C MET A 114 5.41 7.21 -0.97
N MET A 115 4.15 6.86 -1.14
CA MET A 115 3.34 6.18 -0.14
C MET A 115 2.73 4.92 -0.75
N VAL A 116 3.02 3.76 -0.16
CA VAL A 116 2.32 2.50 -0.46
C VAL A 116 1.69 2.01 0.83
N SER A 117 0.36 2.03 0.89
CA SER A 117 -0.42 1.59 2.04
C SER A 117 -1.40 0.51 1.61
N THR A 118 -1.32 -0.68 2.19
CA THR A 118 -2.28 -1.76 1.89
C THR A 118 -2.65 -2.58 3.12
N SER A 119 -3.95 -2.83 3.28
CA SER A 119 -4.51 -3.82 4.21
C SER A 119 -4.72 -5.20 3.56
N GLY A 120 -4.38 -5.33 2.29
CA GLY A 120 -4.59 -6.51 1.45
C GLY A 120 -3.60 -7.64 1.66
N HIS A 121 -3.98 -8.79 1.09
CA HIS A 121 -3.11 -9.95 0.96
C HIS A 121 -2.23 -9.77 -0.27
N VAL A 122 -0.93 -9.60 -0.07
CA VAL A 122 0.02 -9.34 -1.16
C VAL A 122 0.98 -10.50 -1.31
N ASN A 123 1.00 -11.09 -2.51
CA ASN A 123 1.90 -12.18 -2.86
C ASN A 123 2.70 -11.86 -4.13
N GLY A 124 3.96 -12.26 -4.15
CA GLY A 124 4.73 -12.37 -5.39
C GLY A 124 5.78 -13.47 -5.31
N GLY A 125 6.15 -14.06 -6.45
CA GLY A 125 7.15 -15.13 -6.50
C GLY A 125 8.49 -14.73 -5.90
N SER A 126 8.98 -13.53 -6.22
CA SER A 126 10.23 -12.98 -5.70
C SER A 126 9.98 -11.94 -4.60
N TYR A 127 9.10 -10.98 -4.83
CA TYR A 127 8.82 -9.88 -3.91
C TYR A 127 7.33 -9.69 -3.68
N ALA A 128 6.87 -9.46 -2.45
CA ALA A 128 5.46 -9.08 -2.29
C ALA A 128 5.27 -7.61 -2.68
N VAL A 129 6.11 -6.73 -2.13
CA VAL A 129 6.15 -5.30 -2.45
C VAL A 129 7.58 -4.90 -2.81
N SER A 130 7.75 -4.33 -3.99
CA SER A 130 8.98 -3.67 -4.43
C SER A 130 8.72 -2.18 -4.60
N ALA A 131 9.48 -1.35 -3.89
CA ALA A 131 9.31 0.10 -3.88
C ALA A 131 10.66 0.78 -4.12
N GLN A 132 10.78 1.57 -5.18
CA GLN A 132 11.98 2.33 -5.50
C GLN A 132 11.66 3.82 -5.63
N ASN A 133 12.21 4.64 -4.74
CA ASN A 133 12.06 6.09 -4.80
C ASN A 133 13.39 6.76 -5.18
N ASN A 134 13.50 7.20 -6.44
CA ASN A 134 14.62 8.02 -6.91
C ASN A 134 14.33 9.53 -6.82
N GLY A 135 13.14 9.91 -6.36
CA GLY A 135 12.70 11.29 -6.19
C GLY A 135 13.39 12.01 -5.04
N SER A 136 12.86 13.18 -4.69
CA SER A 136 13.41 14.06 -3.64
C SER A 136 12.67 13.98 -2.30
N GLY A 137 11.53 13.29 -2.25
CA GLY A 137 10.69 13.18 -1.06
C GLY A 137 11.02 12.00 -0.15
N ALA A 138 10.14 11.74 0.80
CA ALA A 138 10.23 10.60 1.70
C ALA A 138 9.49 9.38 1.12
N THR A 139 9.82 8.20 1.64
CA THR A 139 9.13 6.95 1.32
C THR A 139 8.45 6.39 2.57
N VAL A 140 7.17 6.10 2.47
CA VAL A 140 6.36 5.51 3.53
C VAL A 140 5.67 4.25 3.02
N ILE A 141 5.97 3.12 3.65
CA ILE A 141 5.33 1.84 3.37
C ILE A 141 4.54 1.41 4.60
N THR A 142 3.24 1.20 4.45
CA THR A 142 2.37 0.67 5.50
C THR A 142 1.68 -0.58 5.01
N THR A 143 1.83 -1.68 5.74
CA THR A 143 1.19 -2.95 5.41
C THR A 143 0.56 -3.54 6.66
N THR A 144 -0.70 -4.00 6.56
CA THR A 144 -1.36 -4.69 7.68
C THR A 144 -1.97 -6.04 7.32
N GLY A 145 -2.09 -6.36 6.02
CA GLY A 145 -2.56 -7.68 5.57
C GLY A 145 -1.41 -8.69 5.48
N THR A 146 -1.69 -9.91 5.01
CA THR A 146 -0.65 -10.95 4.94
C THR A 146 0.29 -10.70 3.77
N ILE A 147 1.59 -10.89 4.01
CA ILE A 147 2.65 -10.65 3.02
C ILE A 147 3.39 -11.96 2.75
N ASN A 148 3.32 -12.46 1.51
CA ASN A 148 4.05 -13.68 1.13
C ASN A 148 4.95 -13.47 -0.08
N SER A 149 6.11 -14.10 -0.06
CA SER A 149 6.98 -14.16 -1.23
C SER A 149 7.98 -15.30 -1.17
N GLY A 150 8.52 -15.69 -2.31
CA GLY A 150 9.60 -16.68 -2.36
C GLY A 150 10.96 -16.14 -1.92
N ASN A 151 11.17 -14.81 -1.87
CA ASN A 151 12.45 -14.22 -1.47
C ASN A 151 12.29 -13.12 -0.41
N VAL A 152 11.89 -11.89 -0.78
CA VAL A 152 11.79 -10.77 0.16
C VAL A 152 10.37 -10.23 0.24
N GLY A 153 9.82 -10.09 1.45
CA GLY A 153 8.47 -9.55 1.64
C GLY A 153 8.36 -8.11 1.12
N LEU A 154 9.07 -7.19 1.79
CA LEU A 154 9.14 -5.78 1.40
C LEU A 154 10.56 -5.44 0.97
N ASN A 155 10.77 -5.11 -0.30
CA ASN A 155 12.04 -4.61 -0.83
C ASN A 155 11.90 -3.12 -1.14
N VAL A 156 12.53 -2.25 -0.33
CA VAL A 156 12.35 -0.80 -0.40
C VAL A 156 13.69 -0.10 -0.54
N VAL A 157 13.84 0.68 -1.60
CA VAL A 157 15.08 1.38 -1.95
C VAL A 157 14.83 2.86 -2.15
N ASN A 158 15.58 3.66 -1.40
CA ASN A 158 15.59 5.11 -1.49
C ASN A 158 16.90 5.58 -2.17
N GLY A 159 16.76 6.43 -3.18
CA GLY A 159 17.86 7.11 -3.86
C GLY A 159 18.50 8.19 -2.99
N SER A 160 19.65 8.69 -3.44
CA SER A 160 20.50 9.63 -2.67
C SER A 160 19.85 10.98 -2.34
N ASN A 161 18.81 11.37 -3.09
CA ASN A 161 18.14 12.66 -2.95
C ASN A 161 16.92 12.59 -2.02
N THR A 162 16.56 11.41 -1.51
CA THR A 162 15.37 11.20 -0.67
C THR A 162 15.58 11.70 0.76
N THR A 163 14.48 11.98 1.45
CA THR A 163 14.50 12.64 2.78
C THR A 163 14.12 11.72 3.93
N GLY A 164 13.93 10.42 3.68
CA GLY A 164 13.71 9.42 4.74
C GLY A 164 12.96 8.19 4.24
N LEU A 165 13.09 7.11 5.01
CA LEU A 165 12.40 5.84 4.77
C LEU A 165 11.68 5.40 6.04
N THR A 166 10.37 5.24 5.97
CA THR A 166 9.56 4.68 7.05
C THR A 166 8.80 3.45 6.57
N ILE A 167 8.94 2.34 7.28
CA ILE A 167 8.20 1.10 7.03
C ILE A 167 7.45 0.74 8.31
N THR A 168 6.13 0.64 8.23
CA THR A 168 5.27 0.20 9.33
C THR A 168 4.52 -1.05 8.92
N THR A 169 4.64 -2.12 9.71
CA THR A 169 4.05 -3.42 9.41
C THR A 169 3.26 -3.95 10.59
N ASN A 170 2.13 -4.59 10.36
CA ASN A 170 1.43 -5.43 11.34
C ASN A 170 1.12 -6.81 10.74
N ASN A 171 1.89 -7.22 9.73
CA ASN A 171 1.60 -8.40 8.92
C ASN A 171 2.11 -9.67 9.57
N GLU A 172 1.48 -10.77 9.17
CA GLU A 172 2.15 -12.07 9.11
C GLU A 172 2.97 -12.15 7.81
N PHE A 173 4.21 -12.61 7.93
CA PHE A 173 5.14 -12.77 6.81
C PHE A 173 5.36 -14.26 6.53
N GLY A 174 5.01 -14.70 5.32
CA GLY A 174 5.41 -15.99 4.76
C GLY A 174 6.44 -15.78 3.65
N VAL A 175 7.70 -15.58 4.02
CA VAL A 175 8.78 -15.21 3.08
C VAL A 175 9.90 -16.25 3.05
N GLY A 176 10.55 -16.41 1.89
CA GLY A 176 11.64 -17.38 1.75
C GLY A 176 13.00 -16.94 2.31
N LYS A 177 13.27 -15.62 2.40
CA LYS A 177 14.55 -15.09 2.86
C LYS A 177 14.42 -13.96 3.88
N ASP A 178 14.06 -12.76 3.45
CA ASP A 178 14.04 -11.56 4.30
C ASP A 178 12.61 -10.99 4.37
N ALA A 179 12.10 -10.69 5.57
CA ALA A 179 10.78 -10.05 5.69
C ALA A 179 10.80 -8.63 5.10
N ILE A 180 11.87 -7.89 5.40
CA ILE A 180 12.06 -6.51 4.99
C ILE A 180 13.53 -6.31 4.60
N ASN A 181 13.76 -5.90 3.36
CA ASN A 181 15.02 -5.33 2.89
C ASN A 181 14.80 -3.84 2.65
N ALA A 182 15.49 -3.00 3.42
CA ALA A 182 15.34 -1.55 3.39
C ALA A 182 16.69 -0.87 3.19
N ALA A 183 16.88 -0.24 2.03
CA ALA A 183 18.07 0.52 1.70
C ALA A 183 17.71 2.01 1.58
N ASN A 184 18.31 2.85 2.41
CA ASN A 184 18.10 4.29 2.38
C ASN A 184 19.42 5.00 2.13
N ASN A 185 19.62 5.44 0.89
CA ASN A 185 20.81 6.20 0.49
C ASN A 185 20.63 7.72 0.66
N GLY A 186 19.43 8.16 1.05
CA GLY A 186 19.10 9.56 1.29
C GLY A 186 19.64 10.09 2.61
N SER A 187 19.36 11.36 2.89
CA SER A 187 19.88 12.04 4.09
C SER A 187 19.02 11.84 5.35
N GLY A 188 17.81 11.30 5.19
CA GLY A 188 16.86 11.12 6.29
C GLY A 188 17.03 9.81 7.06
N ALA A 189 16.32 9.69 8.18
CA ALA A 189 16.32 8.47 8.98
C ALA A 189 15.66 7.30 8.24
N THR A 190 16.11 6.09 8.59
CA THR A 190 15.40 4.84 8.30
C THR A 190 14.69 4.38 9.56
N VAL A 191 13.36 4.25 9.51
CA VAL A 191 12.53 3.80 10.62
C VAL A 191 11.74 2.58 10.18
N ILE A 192 11.90 1.47 10.89
CA ILE A 192 11.12 0.25 10.67
C ILE A 192 10.40 -0.10 11.96
N THR A 193 9.08 -0.13 11.91
CA THR A 193 8.22 -0.45 13.04
C THR A 193 7.38 -1.67 12.71
N LYS A 194 7.47 -2.71 13.54
CA LYS A 194 6.49 -3.79 13.55
C LYS A 194 5.52 -3.54 14.71
N GLN A 195 4.27 -3.28 14.38
CA GLN A 195 3.19 -3.26 15.34
C GLN A 195 2.80 -4.71 15.67
N ALA A 196 2.40 -4.95 16.90
CA ALA A 196 1.81 -6.20 17.34
C ALA A 196 0.50 -5.88 18.06
N LEU A 197 -0.53 -6.67 17.81
CA LEU A 197 -1.77 -6.58 18.58
C LEU A 197 -1.52 -7.18 19.98
N LEU A 198 -1.55 -6.35 21.01
CA LEU A 198 -1.52 -6.80 22.41
C LEU A 198 -2.93 -7.20 22.84
N THR A 199 -3.25 -8.50 22.81
CA THR A 199 -4.45 -9.04 23.46
C THR A 199 -4.13 -9.46 24.88
N ALA A 200 -4.88 -8.96 25.86
CA ALA A 200 -4.80 -9.49 27.22
C ALA A 200 -5.48 -10.87 27.23
N GLU A 201 -4.71 -11.93 27.44
CA GLU A 201 -5.27 -13.24 27.75
C GLU A 201 -5.67 -13.26 29.23
N THR A 202 -6.96 -13.46 29.51
CA THR A 202 -7.43 -13.74 30.87
C THR A 202 -7.11 -15.20 31.19
N TRP A 203 -6.26 -15.41 32.19
CA TRP A 203 -6.01 -16.72 32.78
C TRP A 203 -7.12 -16.97 33.80
N ASP A 204 -7.97 -17.97 33.55
CA ASP A 204 -8.97 -18.46 34.52
C ASP A 204 -8.32 -19.26 35.67
#